data_AF-A0A3D6CS95-F1
#
_entry.id   AF-A0A3D6CS95-F1
#
_cell.length_a   1.000
_cell.length_b   1.000
_cell.length_c   1.000
_cell.angle_alpha   90.00
_cell.angle_beta   90.00
_cell.angle_gamma   90.00
#
_symmetry.space_group_name_H-M   'P 1'
#
loop_
_entity.id
_entity.type
_entity.pdbx_description
1 polymer ?
#
loop_
_entity_poly.entity_id
_entity_poly.type
_entity_poly.pdbx_seq_one_letter_code
_entity_poly.pdbx_strand_id
1 'polypeptide(L)' 'METYTFLRQLADSWVMLAIFLLFIGVVFWAFRPGSRPIHQDAANSIFRHDKKPAAAEGMRDQRAPSLRQPEEA' A
#
# COMPACT_ATOMS: atom_id res chain seq x y z
N MET A 1 -42.53 -31.37 18.70
CA MET A 1 -41.06 -31.28 18.79
C MET A 1 -40.42 -30.82 17.47
N GLU A 2 -41.11 -30.90 16.33
CA GLU A 2 -40.61 -30.46 15.00
C GLU A 2 -40.12 -29.00 14.93
N THR A 3 -40.89 -28.05 15.46
CA THR A 3 -40.57 -26.61 15.38
C THR A 3 -39.31 -26.22 16.17
N TYR A 4 -39.10 -26.84 17.35
CA TYR A 4 -37.91 -26.57 18.18
C TYR A 4 -36.63 -27.07 17.51
N THR A 5 -36.66 -28.27 16.94
CA THR A 5 -35.52 -28.84 16.20
C THR A 5 -35.15 -27.98 15.00
N PHE A 6 -36.14 -27.49 14.25
CA PHE A 6 -35.91 -26.59 13.11
C PHE A 6 -35.24 -25.27 13.54
N LEU A 7 -35.78 -24.60 14.56
CA LEU A 7 -35.21 -23.34 15.09
C LEU A 7 -33.78 -23.54 15.60
N ARG A 8 -33.49 -24.70 16.19
CA ARG A 8 -32.16 -25.05 16.70
C ARG A 8 -31.14 -25.29 15.59
N GLN A 9 -31.51 -26.03 14.55
CA GLN A 9 -30.63 -26.26 13.40
C GLN A 9 -30.32 -24.96 12.65
N LEU A 10 -31.32 -24.07 12.55
CA LEU A 10 -31.13 -22.73 12.01
C LEU A 10 -30.15 -21.94 12.88
N ALA A 11 -30.32 -21.92 14.20
CA ALA A 11 -29.47 -21.21 15.14
C ALA A 11 -28.01 -21.72 15.14
N ASP A 12 -27.80 -23.03 15.11
CA ASP A 12 -26.46 -23.63 15.16
C ASP A 12 -25.62 -23.35 13.88
N SER A 13 -26.26 -23.02 12.76
CA SER A 13 -25.58 -22.86 11.46
C SER A 13 -25.09 -21.42 11.17
N TRP A 14 -25.44 -20.44 12.00
CA TRP A 14 -25.19 -19.02 11.73
C TRP A 14 -23.72 -18.62 11.70
N VAL A 15 -22.92 -19.15 12.61
CA VAL A 15 -21.48 -18.79 12.70
C VAL A 15 -20.73 -19.30 11.47
N MET A 16 -21.00 -20.54 11.05
CA MET A 16 -20.41 -21.11 9.83
C MET A 16 -20.82 -20.32 8.59
N LEU A 17 -22.11 -19.96 8.50
CA LEU A 17 -22.62 -19.13 7.40
C LEU A 17 -21.96 -17.75 7.37
N ALA A 18 -21.77 -17.11 8.52
CA ALA A 18 -21.13 -15.80 8.61
C ALA A 18 -19.67 -15.83 8.12
N ILE A 19 -18.89 -16.84 8.51
CA ILE A 19 -17.49 -16.99 8.08
C ILE A 19 -17.43 -17.27 6.57
N PHE A 20 -18.33 -18.10 6.05
CA PHE A 20 -18.41 -18.39 4.61
C PHE A 20 -18.75 -17.13 3.79
N LEU A 21 -19.72 -16.33 4.24
CA LEU A 21 -20.07 -15.06 3.61
C LEU A 21 -18.94 -14.04 3.69
N LEU A 22 -18.25 -13.95 4.83
CA LEU A 22 -17.07 -13.10 5.01
C LEU A 22 -15.98 -13.50 3.99
N PHE A 23 -15.68 -14.80 3.89
CA PHE A 23 -14.69 -15.32 2.95
C PHE A 23 -15.04 -14.93 1.51
N ILE A 24 -16.28 -15.16 1.09
CA ILE A 24 -16.77 -14.74 -0.23
C ILE A 24 -16.63 -13.22 -0.40
N GLY A 25 -16.97 -12.43 0.62
CA GLY A 25 -16.80 -10.98 0.61
C GLY A 25 -15.34 -10.55 0.39
N VAL A 26 -14.39 -11.20 1.07
CA VAL A 26 -12.93 -10.96 0.88
C VAL A 26 -12.49 -11.36 -0.52
N VAL A 27 -12.97 -12.50 -1.03
CA VAL A 27 -12.69 -12.97 -2.39
C VAL A 27 -13.18 -11.94 -3.42
N PHE A 28 -14.42 -11.50 -3.33
CA PHE A 28 -14.96 -10.47 -4.22
C PHE A 28 -14.23 -9.13 -4.08
N TRP A 29 -13.81 -8.76 -2.87
CA TRP A 29 -13.01 -7.56 -2.64
C TRP A 29 -11.62 -7.67 -3.29
N ALA A 30 -10.95 -8.81 -3.18
CA ALA A 30 -9.65 -9.05 -3.82
C ALA A 30 -9.75 -9.04 -5.36
N PHE A 31 -10.84 -9.57 -5.92
CA PHE A 31 -11.11 -9.53 -7.36
C PHE A 31 -11.74 -8.20 -7.82
N ARG A 32 -12.04 -7.26 -6.91
CA ARG A 32 -12.56 -5.94 -7.30
C ARG A 32 -11.47 -5.20 -8.06
N PRO A 33 -11.70 -4.79 -9.32
CA PRO A 33 -10.67 -4.27 -10.24
C PRO A 33 -10.02 -2.93 -9.83
N GLY A 34 -10.37 -2.38 -8.66
CA GLY A 34 -9.82 -1.14 -8.09
C GLY A 34 -8.53 -1.29 -7.29
N SER A 35 -8.04 -2.51 -7.00
CA SER A 35 -6.79 -2.73 -6.26
C SER A 35 -5.52 -2.70 -7.14
N ARG A 36 -5.70 -2.65 -8.47
CA ARG A 36 -4.59 -2.62 -9.44
C ARG A 36 -3.56 -1.50 -9.20
N PRO A 37 -3.93 -0.22 -8.92
CA PRO A 37 -2.94 0.84 -8.73
C PRO A 37 -2.11 0.69 -7.45
N ILE A 38 -2.70 0.22 -6.33
CA ILE A 38 -1.98 0.09 -5.04
C ILE A 38 -0.92 -1.03 -5.12
N HIS A 39 -1.25 -2.17 -5.73
CA HIS A 39 -0.29 -3.25 -5.93
C HIS A 39 0.86 -2.84 -6.88
N GLN A 40 0.55 -2.00 -7.87
CA GLN A 40 1.52 -1.53 -8.86
C GLN A 40 2.47 -0.48 -8.26
N ASP A 41 1.98 0.37 -7.34
CA ASP A 41 2.82 1.33 -6.60
C ASP A 41 3.76 0.65 -5.59
N ALA A 42 3.29 -0.39 -4.89
CA ALA A 42 4.11 -1.18 -3.99
C ALA A 42 5.22 -1.94 -4.75
N ALA A 43 4.88 -2.56 -5.89
CA ALA A 43 5.85 -3.24 -6.75
C ALA A 43 6.90 -2.29 -7.34
N ASN A 44 6.50 -1.06 -7.69
CA ASN A 44 7.41 -0.05 -8.24
C ASN A 44 8.13 0.78 -7.16
N SER A 45 7.93 0.51 -5.87
CA SER A 45 8.60 1.24 -4.78
C SER A 45 10.13 1.11 -4.83
N ILE A 46 10.65 -0.09 -5.08
CA ILE A 46 12.09 -0.38 -5.15
C ILE A 46 12.70 0.15 -6.47
N PHE A 47 11.95 0.07 -7.57
CA PHE A 47 12.42 0.53 -8.89
C PHE A 47 12.22 2.02 -9.15
N ARG A 48 11.66 2.78 -8.20
CA ARG A 48 11.31 4.19 -8.35
C ARG A 48 12.51 5.08 -8.71
N HIS A 49 13.72 4.65 -8.33
CA HIS A 49 14.98 5.35 -8.59
C HIS A 49 15.85 4.66 -9.65
N ASP A 50 15.36 3.59 -10.28
CA ASP A 50 16.17 2.74 -11.16
C ASP A 50 16.24 3.27 -12.60
N LYS A 51 15.23 4.05 -13.05
CA LYS A 51 15.17 4.62 -14.41
C LYS A 51 15.56 6.08 -14.55
N LYS A 52 15.91 6.77 -13.47
CA LYS A 52 16.53 8.10 -13.53
C LYS A 52 17.51 8.23 -12.37
N PRO A 53 18.78 8.61 -12.61
CA PRO A 53 19.62 9.04 -11.50
C PRO A 53 18.85 10.18 -10.81
N ALA A 54 18.77 10.13 -9.48
CA ALA A 54 18.32 11.29 -8.71
C ALA A 54 19.13 12.48 -9.22
N ALA A 55 18.49 13.41 -9.93
CA ALA A 55 19.16 14.61 -10.40
C ALA A 55 19.81 15.20 -9.17
N ALA A 56 21.14 15.27 -9.17
CA ALA A 56 21.97 15.50 -8.01
C ALA A 56 21.47 16.69 -7.16
N GLU A 57 20.58 16.41 -6.22
CA GLU A 57 20.11 17.34 -5.20
C GLU A 57 21.12 17.30 -4.06
N GLY A 58 22.36 17.66 -4.41
CA GLY A 58 23.52 17.51 -3.55
C GLY A 58 24.80 18.19 -4.07
N MET A 59 24.71 19.04 -5.10
CA MET A 59 25.87 19.82 -5.59
C MET A 59 25.53 21.31 -5.79
N ARG A 60 24.73 21.86 -4.88
CA ARG A 60 24.58 23.30 -4.63
C ARG A 60 24.66 23.41 -3.11
N ASP A 61 25.82 23.59 -2.47
CA ASP A 61 26.56 24.84 -2.44
C ASP A 61 27.82 24.62 -1.54
N GLN A 62 28.86 23.96 -2.05
CA GLN A 62 30.11 23.73 -1.28
C GLN A 62 31.39 24.17 -2.00
N ARG A 63 31.29 24.80 -3.18
CA ARG A 63 32.42 25.54 -3.75
C ARG A 63 32.36 26.98 -3.28
N ALA A 64 32.79 27.19 -2.04
CA ALA A 64 33.37 28.46 -1.66
C ALA A 64 34.49 28.82 -2.65
N PRO A 65 34.49 30.03 -3.24
CA PRO A 65 35.72 30.69 -3.61
C PRO A 65 36.11 31.57 -2.42
N SER A 66 36.92 31.01 -1.52
CA SER A 66 37.96 31.83 -0.91
C SER A 66 38.78 32.43 -2.06
N LEU A 67 39.18 33.70 -1.90
CA LEU A 67 39.94 34.57 -2.81
C LEU A 67 39.12 35.71 -3.42
N ARG A 68 39.03 36.81 -2.67
CA ARG A 68 39.67 38.08 -3.01
C ARG A 68 39.75 38.94 -1.75
N GLN A 69 40.89 38.84 -1.04
CA GLN A 69 41.39 39.97 -0.27
C GLN A 69 41.77 41.08 -1.27
N PRO A 70 41.31 42.32 -1.08
CA PRO A 70 42.09 43.49 -1.40
C PRO A 70 42.74 43.95 -0.09
N GLU A 71 43.90 43.37 0.23
CA GLU A 71 44.97 44.19 0.79
C GLU A 71 45.50 45.04 -0.37
N GLU A 72 45.90 46.29 -0.09
CA GLU A 72 46.59 47.24 -0.99
C GLU A 72 45.72 48.17 -1.86
N ALA A 73 45.23 49.27 -1.25
CA ALA A 73 45.42 50.66 -1.72
C ALA A 73 44.91 51.67 -0.67
#